data_AF-A0A933HUA9-F1
#
_entry.id   AF-A0A933HUA9-F1
#
_cell.length_a   1.000
_cell.length_b   1.000
_cell.length_c   1.000
_cell.angle_alpha   90.00
_cell.angle_beta   90.00
_cell.angle_gamma   90.00
#
_symmetry.space_group_name_H-M   'P 1'
#
loop_
_entity.id
_entity.type
_entity.pdbx_description
1 polymer ?
#
loop_
_entity_poly.entity_id
_entity_poly.type
_entity_poly.pdbx_seq_one_letter_code
_entity_poly.pdbx_strand_id
1 'polypeptide(L)'
;MKLSLAAGLLLSSYGHCHGQASSGIRVEVSSAAVSGVDCRMRDFQMEYTKAMGLSYRQMAGMTFTKDPDPRDVAMGLAAMIAMAPLTVLAVPADLLSAPFRRECDFGFRAQGRLIGWAGTPTGSVELAIEGRSLVSPGQEGAAEPAYHITRSSAAADAEGRFDISVPGRVGRGRGFEVHWLVGNRPSGAMSLRKRGRSFVLSEPEPEFGTGLETIEPIVIRPK
;
A
#
# COMPACT_ATOMS: atom_id res chain seq x y z
N MET A 1 15.73 38.78 48.28
CA MET A 1 14.33 38.32 48.13
C MET A 1 14.08 37.98 46.68
N LYS A 2 13.76 36.70 46.44
CA LYS A 2 13.00 36.12 45.32
C LYS A 2 13.43 36.44 43.87
N LEU A 3 14.39 35.65 43.38
CA LEU A 3 14.43 35.18 41.99
C LEU A 3 13.22 34.26 41.76
N SER A 4 12.33 34.61 40.82
CA SER A 4 11.18 33.76 40.48
C SER A 4 11.50 32.86 39.30
N LEU A 5 11.48 31.56 39.60
CA LEU A 5 11.30 30.42 38.73
C LEU A 5 10.21 30.64 37.66
N ALA A 6 10.55 30.42 36.40
CA ALA A 6 9.59 30.02 35.35
C ALA A 6 10.36 29.41 34.16
N ALA A 7 11.13 28.35 34.41
CA ALA A 7 11.70 27.49 33.40
C ALA A 7 11.23 26.07 33.70
N GLY A 8 10.37 25.52 32.85
CA GLY A 8 9.94 24.12 32.97
C GLY A 8 8.47 23.91 32.68
N LEU A 9 8.09 24.03 31.40
CA LEU A 9 6.86 23.42 30.84
C LEU A 9 7.01 23.38 29.31
N LEU A 10 8.08 22.74 28.82
CA LEU A 10 8.32 22.50 27.38
C LEU A 10 8.87 21.10 27.11
N LEU A 11 8.49 20.11 27.93
CA LEU A 11 8.90 18.71 27.75
C LEU A 11 7.72 17.80 28.08
N SER A 12 6.88 17.49 27.09
CA SER A 12 6.13 16.22 26.98
C SER A 12 5.11 16.25 25.84
N SER A 13 5.60 16.38 24.61
CA SER A 13 4.88 15.89 23.43
C SER A 13 5.80 14.96 22.63
N TYR A 14 6.36 13.96 23.32
CA TYR A 14 6.82 12.77 22.63
C TYR A 14 5.58 12.02 22.16
N GLY A 15 5.21 12.28 20.91
CA GLY A 15 4.25 11.47 20.17
C GLY A 15 4.63 10.00 20.33
N HIS A 16 3.69 9.22 20.86
CA HIS A 16 3.76 7.77 20.85
C HIS A 16 3.69 7.29 19.40
N CYS A 17 4.83 7.30 18.70
CA CYS A 17 5.06 6.38 17.59
C CYS A 17 5.16 4.98 18.20
N HIS A 18 4.02 4.36 18.50
CA HIS A 18 3.96 2.94 18.81
C HIS A 18 4.19 2.16 17.50
N GLY A 19 5.46 2.05 17.10
CA GLY A 19 5.87 0.96 16.22
C GLY A 19 5.57 -0.34 16.96
N GLN A 20 4.66 -1.16 16.44
CA GLN A 20 4.41 -2.49 16.99
C GLN A 20 5.73 -3.25 17.11
N ALA A 21 5.99 -3.84 18.28
CA ALA A 21 7.17 -4.67 18.49
C ALA A 21 7.18 -5.80 17.44
N SER A 22 8.25 -5.84 16.64
CA SER A 22 8.43 -6.91 15.65
C SER A 22 8.60 -8.25 16.35
N SER A 23 8.24 -9.34 15.66
CA SER A 23 8.27 -10.69 16.23
C SER A 23 9.68 -11.19 16.59
N GLY A 24 10.74 -10.54 16.09
CA GLY A 24 12.13 -11.04 16.19
C GLY A 24 12.39 -12.29 15.34
N ILE A 25 11.39 -12.74 14.58
CA ILE A 25 11.42 -13.89 13.68
C ILE A 25 11.31 -13.34 12.26
N ARG A 26 12.13 -13.82 11.32
CA ARG A 26 12.09 -13.49 9.90
C ARG A 26 11.38 -14.60 9.14
N VAL A 27 10.53 -14.22 8.19
CA VAL A 27 9.96 -15.14 7.20
C VAL A 27 10.90 -15.21 6.01
N GLU A 28 11.50 -16.37 5.76
CA GLU A 28 12.26 -16.64 4.54
C GLU A 28 11.36 -17.42 3.57
N VAL A 29 11.09 -16.85 2.40
CA VAL A 29 10.29 -17.50 1.35
C VAL A 29 11.22 -18.21 0.39
N SER A 30 11.15 -19.55 0.34
CA SER A 30 11.96 -20.37 -0.55
C SER A 30 11.28 -20.64 -1.89
N SER A 31 9.95 -20.66 -1.93
CA SER A 31 9.19 -20.76 -3.18
C SER A 31 7.86 -20.05 -3.10
N ALA A 32 7.41 -19.56 -4.25
CA ALA A 32 6.13 -18.88 -4.38
C ALA A 32 5.45 -19.28 -5.69
N ALA A 33 4.13 -19.42 -5.64
CA ALA A 33 3.31 -19.79 -6.78
C ALA A 33 2.07 -18.92 -6.86
N VAL A 34 1.65 -18.64 -8.08
CA VAL A 34 0.36 -18.01 -8.39
C VAL A 34 -0.45 -18.97 -9.24
N SER A 35 -1.70 -19.21 -8.87
CA SER A 35 -2.61 -20.13 -9.57
C SER A 35 -3.99 -19.51 -9.73
N GLY A 36 -4.80 -20.08 -10.64
CA GLY A 36 -6.21 -19.70 -10.78
C GLY A 36 -6.40 -18.23 -11.16
N VAL A 37 -5.55 -17.71 -12.05
CA VAL A 37 -5.60 -16.30 -12.46
C VAL A 37 -6.83 -16.08 -13.34
N ASP A 38 -7.84 -15.44 -12.78
CA ASP A 38 -9.02 -14.99 -13.51
C ASP A 38 -8.95 -13.48 -13.70
N CYS A 39 -8.85 -13.03 -14.95
CA CYS A 39 -8.74 -11.62 -15.29
C CYS A 39 -9.98 -11.14 -16.03
N ARG A 40 -10.68 -10.18 -15.45
CA ARG A 40 -11.86 -9.54 -16.05
C ARG A 40 -11.63 -8.06 -16.29
N MET A 41 -12.40 -7.51 -17.22
CA MET A 41 -12.46 -6.06 -17.41
C MET A 41 -13.18 -5.46 -16.21
N ARG A 42 -12.59 -4.42 -15.62
CA ARG A 42 -13.25 -3.68 -14.54
C ARG A 42 -14.29 -2.74 -15.13
N ASP A 43 -15.37 -2.52 -14.38
CA ASP A 43 -16.39 -1.53 -14.76
C ASP A 43 -15.78 -0.15 -15.01
N PHE A 44 -16.25 0.49 -16.06
CA PHE A 44 -15.80 1.83 -16.41
C PHE A 44 -16.31 2.83 -15.39
N GLN A 45 -15.37 3.41 -14.64
CA GLN A 45 -15.60 4.63 -13.89
C GLN A 45 -14.66 5.70 -14.44
N MET A 46 -15.20 6.89 -14.75
CA MET A 46 -14.43 8.09 -15.14
C MET A 46 -13.60 8.61 -13.96
N GLU A 47 -12.67 7.80 -13.45
CA GLU A 47 -11.96 8.05 -12.20
C GLU A 47 -11.05 9.28 -12.27
N TYR A 48 -10.36 9.49 -13.40
CA TYR A 48 -9.47 10.65 -13.56
C TYR A 48 -10.29 11.93 -13.69
N THR A 49 -11.38 11.88 -14.45
CA THR A 49 -12.35 12.96 -14.58
C THR A 49 -13.03 13.26 -13.24
N LYS A 50 -13.42 12.23 -12.46
CA LYS A 50 -13.97 12.39 -11.10
C LYS A 50 -12.96 13.04 -10.17
N ALA A 51 -11.70 12.60 -10.18
CA ALA A 51 -10.65 13.18 -9.36
C ALA A 51 -10.42 14.66 -9.70
N MET A 52 -10.32 15.01 -10.99
CA MET A 52 -10.19 16.42 -11.39
C MET A 52 -11.43 17.26 -11.06
N GLY A 53 -12.64 16.69 -11.20
CA GLY A 53 -13.89 17.35 -10.82
C GLY A 53 -13.97 17.65 -9.33
N LEU A 54 -13.48 16.74 -8.47
CA LEU A 54 -13.36 16.97 -7.03
C LEU A 54 -12.34 18.08 -6.71
N SER A 55 -11.17 18.06 -7.34
CA SER A 55 -10.17 19.13 -7.18
C SER A 55 -10.70 20.50 -7.61
N TYR A 56 -11.46 20.58 -8.70
CA TYR A 56 -12.11 21.81 -9.15
C TYR A 56 -13.10 22.33 -8.10
N ARG A 57 -13.91 21.44 -7.51
CA ARG A 57 -14.85 21.79 -6.44
C ARG A 57 -14.15 22.31 -5.18
N GLN A 58 -13.02 21.71 -4.80
CA GLN A 58 -12.21 22.19 -3.67
C GLN A 58 -11.62 23.58 -3.94
N MET A 59 -11.05 23.81 -5.12
CA MET A 59 -10.53 25.13 -5.51
C MET A 59 -11.62 26.19 -5.50
N ALA A 60 -12.77 25.91 -6.12
CA ALA A 60 -13.92 26.83 -6.09
C ALA A 60 -14.39 27.11 -4.65
N GLY A 61 -14.43 26.09 -3.78
CA GLY A 61 -14.78 26.27 -2.37
C GLY A 61 -13.83 27.19 -1.58
N MET A 62 -12.54 27.19 -1.92
CA MET A 62 -11.55 28.10 -1.32
C MET A 62 -11.66 29.53 -1.86
N THR A 63 -12.05 29.70 -3.12
CA THR A 63 -12.22 31.02 -3.77
C THR A 63 -13.45 31.78 -3.27
N PHE A 64 -14.49 31.07 -2.81
CA PHE A 64 -15.76 31.67 -2.36
C PHE A 64 -15.99 31.52 -0.85
N THR A 65 -14.97 31.78 -0.04
CA THR A 65 -15.12 31.87 1.43
C THR A 65 -15.66 33.24 1.85
N LYS A 66 -16.03 33.39 3.13
CA LYS A 66 -16.93 34.44 3.65
C LYS A 66 -16.39 35.88 3.54
N ASP A 67 -15.10 36.07 3.30
CA ASP A 67 -14.44 37.35 2.98
C ASP A 67 -13.63 37.20 1.68
N PRO A 68 -14.22 37.45 0.50
CA PRO A 68 -13.50 37.30 -0.75
C PRO A 68 -12.52 38.48 -0.95
N ASP A 69 -11.21 38.22 -0.80
CA ASP A 69 -10.19 39.14 -1.31
C ASP A 69 -10.27 39.13 -2.85
N PRO A 70 -10.40 40.29 -3.53
CA PRO A 70 -10.42 40.37 -4.98
C PRO A 70 -9.20 39.72 -5.66
N ARG A 71 -8.06 39.62 -4.97
CA ARG A 71 -6.86 38.92 -5.45
C ARG A 71 -7.05 37.41 -5.49
N ASP A 72 -7.69 36.85 -4.48
CA ASP A 72 -7.99 35.42 -4.40
C ASP A 72 -9.07 35.02 -5.42
N VAL A 73 -10.05 35.88 -5.65
CA VAL A 73 -11.05 35.70 -6.71
C VAL A 73 -10.40 35.74 -8.09
N ALA A 74 -9.50 36.70 -8.35
CA ALA A 74 -8.79 36.78 -9.62
C ALA A 74 -7.85 35.59 -9.84
N MET A 75 -7.12 35.15 -8.81
CA MET A 75 -6.28 33.94 -8.86
C MET A 75 -7.13 32.69 -9.07
N GLY A 76 -8.26 32.56 -8.37
CA GLY A 76 -9.18 31.43 -8.53
C GLY A 76 -9.79 31.36 -9.93
N LEU A 77 -10.17 32.50 -10.50
CA LEU A 77 -10.72 32.58 -11.86
C LEU A 77 -9.65 32.27 -12.93
N ALA A 78 -8.43 32.78 -12.75
CA ALA A 78 -7.29 32.42 -13.60
C ALA A 78 -6.95 30.92 -13.50
N ALA A 79 -6.98 30.35 -12.30
CA ALA A 79 -6.79 28.91 -12.07
C ALA A 79 -7.90 28.09 -12.72
N MET A 80 -9.17 28.52 -12.66
CA MET A 80 -10.28 27.86 -13.34
C MET A 80 -10.14 27.90 -14.87
N ILE A 81 -9.72 29.03 -15.44
CA ILE A 81 -9.46 29.16 -16.88
C ILE A 81 -8.29 28.28 -17.31
N ALA A 82 -7.24 28.14 -16.49
CA ALA A 82 -6.11 27.27 -16.77
C ALA A 82 -6.44 25.78 -16.61
N MET A 83 -7.30 25.42 -15.64
CA MET A 83 -7.68 24.04 -15.36
C MET A 83 -8.78 23.50 -16.28
N ALA A 84 -9.67 24.35 -16.82
CA ALA A 84 -10.75 23.90 -17.70
C ALA A 84 -10.24 23.20 -18.99
N PRO A 85 -9.19 23.67 -19.68
CA PRO A 85 -8.57 22.90 -20.76
C PRO A 85 -7.99 21.57 -20.28
N LEU A 86 -7.39 21.52 -19.09
CA LEU A 86 -6.81 20.30 -18.53
C LEU A 86 -7.87 19.26 -18.17
N THR A 87 -9.06 19.67 -17.70
CA THR A 87 -10.19 18.76 -17.46
C THR A 87 -10.82 18.26 -18.77
N VAL A 88 -10.85 19.08 -19.82
CA VAL A 88 -11.27 18.63 -21.17
C VAL A 88 -10.29 17.60 -21.73
N LEU A 89 -8.98 17.75 -21.49
CA LEU A 89 -7.96 16.76 -21.87
C LEU A 89 -7.94 15.50 -20.97
N ALA A 90 -8.51 15.58 -19.77
CA ALA A 90 -8.64 14.45 -18.85
C ALA A 90 -9.62 13.38 -19.37
N VAL A 91 -10.65 13.80 -20.11
CA VAL A 91 -11.65 12.87 -20.67
C VAL A 91 -11.04 11.95 -21.73
N PRO A 92 -10.26 12.44 -22.73
CA PRO A 92 -9.45 11.59 -23.60
C PRO A 92 -8.48 10.68 -22.85
N ALA A 93 -7.86 11.13 -21.76
CA ALA A 93 -6.96 10.29 -20.96
C ALA A 93 -7.70 9.12 -20.27
N ASP A 94 -8.91 9.36 -19.76
CA ASP A 94 -9.78 8.30 -19.23
C ASP A 94 -10.25 7.35 -20.34
N LEU A 95 -10.53 7.85 -21.55
CA LEU A 95 -10.95 7.05 -22.70
C LEU A 95 -9.80 6.23 -23.32
N LEU A 96 -8.60 6.79 -23.43
CA LEU A 96 -7.39 6.11 -23.91
C LEU A 96 -6.92 5.03 -22.92
N SER A 97 -7.20 5.21 -21.62
CA SER A 97 -6.94 4.21 -20.59
C SER A 97 -8.10 3.22 -20.38
N ALA A 98 -9.26 3.43 -21.02
CA ALA A 98 -10.43 2.56 -20.91
C ALA A 98 -10.20 1.10 -21.36
N PRO A 99 -9.46 0.79 -22.44
CA PRO A 99 -9.27 -0.60 -22.87
C PRO A 99 -8.24 -1.42 -22.06
N PHE A 100 -7.52 -0.83 -21.09
CA PHE A 100 -6.42 -1.50 -20.37
C PHE A 100 -6.64 -1.77 -18.86
N ARG A 101 -7.88 -1.69 -18.38
CA ARG A 101 -8.22 -1.88 -16.95
C ARG A 101 -8.67 -3.31 -16.65
N ARG A 102 -7.72 -4.25 -16.59
CA ARG A 102 -7.98 -5.61 -16.09
C ARG A 102 -7.78 -5.67 -14.59
N GLU A 103 -8.77 -6.18 -13.88
CA GLU A 103 -8.59 -6.72 -12.53
C GLU A 103 -8.40 -8.22 -12.62
N CYS A 104 -7.53 -8.76 -11.78
CA CYS A 104 -7.31 -10.20 -11.73
C CYS A 104 -7.39 -10.71 -10.30
N ASP A 105 -8.18 -11.75 -10.13
CA ASP A 105 -8.24 -12.58 -8.93
C ASP A 105 -7.31 -13.78 -9.13
N PHE A 106 -6.62 -14.21 -8.07
CA PHE A 106 -5.67 -15.33 -8.11
C PHE A 106 -5.47 -15.93 -6.72
N GLY A 107 -4.98 -17.17 -6.67
CA GLY A 107 -4.43 -17.76 -5.45
C GLY A 107 -2.93 -17.49 -5.37
N PHE A 108 -2.45 -16.91 -4.27
CA PHE A 108 -1.03 -16.82 -3.97
C PHE A 108 -0.66 -17.88 -2.93
N ARG A 109 0.34 -18.71 -3.23
CA ARG A 109 0.90 -19.70 -2.30
C ARG A 109 2.37 -19.40 -2.07
N ALA A 110 2.80 -19.43 -0.81
CA ALA A 110 4.18 -19.25 -0.42
C ALA A 110 4.61 -20.39 0.50
N GLN A 111 5.83 -20.89 0.27
CA GLN A 111 6.49 -21.88 1.10
C GLN A 111 7.84 -21.35 1.53
N GLY A 112 8.28 -21.73 2.72
CA GLY A 112 9.47 -21.16 3.30
C GLY A 112 9.78 -21.67 4.69
N ARG A 113 10.62 -20.91 5.40
CA ARG A 113 11.02 -21.18 6.79
C ARG A 113 10.94 -19.95 7.66
N LEU A 114 10.62 -20.15 8.93
CA LEU A 114 10.70 -19.14 9.98
C LEU A 114 12.07 -19.20 10.65
N ILE A 115 12.82 -18.12 10.55
CA ILE A 115 14.18 -18.01 11.09
C ILE A 115 14.17 -17.07 12.29
N GLY A 116 14.55 -17.58 13.46
CA GLY A 116 14.74 -16.77 14.65
C GLY A 116 16.03 -15.95 14.60
N TRP A 117 16.18 -15.04 15.55
CA TRP A 117 17.41 -14.30 15.74
C TRP A 117 18.59 -15.27 15.94
N ALA A 118 19.70 -15.05 15.21
CA ALA A 118 20.85 -15.96 15.11
C ALA A 118 20.63 -17.29 14.34
N GLY A 119 19.61 -17.39 13.48
CA GLY A 119 19.46 -18.53 12.57
C GLY A 119 18.84 -19.78 13.21
N THR A 120 18.35 -19.66 14.46
CA THR A 120 17.73 -20.78 15.17
C THR A 120 16.32 -21.07 14.64
N PRO A 121 15.95 -22.34 14.45
CA PRO A 121 14.58 -22.71 14.12
C PRO A 121 13.66 -22.33 15.28
N THR A 122 12.52 -21.75 14.97
CA THR A 122 11.60 -21.14 15.93
C THR A 122 10.58 -22.11 16.52
N GLY A 123 10.58 -23.37 16.05
CA GLY A 123 9.60 -24.38 16.45
C GLY A 123 8.22 -24.12 15.83
N SER A 124 7.20 -24.80 16.36
CA SER A 124 5.83 -24.63 15.88
C SER A 124 5.27 -23.29 16.38
N VAL A 125 5.08 -22.37 15.44
CA VAL A 125 4.55 -21.02 15.69
C VAL A 125 3.46 -20.72 14.67
N GLU A 126 2.42 -20.00 15.10
CA GLU A 126 1.38 -19.52 14.20
C GLU A 126 1.93 -18.41 13.29
N LEU A 127 1.70 -18.59 11.99
CA LEU A 127 2.01 -17.65 10.93
C LEU A 127 0.71 -17.16 10.30
N ALA A 128 0.57 -15.85 10.14
CA ALA A 128 -0.49 -15.25 9.35
C ALA A 128 0.08 -14.38 8.23
N ILE A 129 -0.64 -14.35 7.12
CA ILE A 129 -0.35 -13.54 5.95
C ILE A 129 -1.54 -12.61 5.72
N GLU A 130 -1.24 -11.33 5.54
CA GLU A 130 -2.21 -10.31 5.13
C GLU A 130 -1.84 -9.78 3.74
N GLY A 131 -2.71 -10.08 2.78
CA GLY A 131 -2.66 -9.52 1.44
C GLY A 131 -3.40 -8.18 1.38
N ARG A 132 -2.77 -7.15 0.82
CA ARG A 132 -3.38 -5.83 0.60
C ARG A 132 -3.29 -5.44 -0.87
N SER A 133 -4.43 -5.06 -1.44
CA SER A 133 -4.52 -4.57 -2.80
C SER A 133 -5.13 -3.19 -2.82
N LEU A 134 -4.46 -2.23 -3.46
CA LEU A 134 -4.98 -0.86 -3.56
C LEU A 134 -6.23 -0.83 -4.46
N VAL A 135 -7.37 -0.47 -3.87
CA VAL A 135 -8.65 -0.29 -4.56
C VAL A 135 -8.75 1.13 -5.10
N SER A 136 -8.54 2.11 -4.22
CA SER A 136 -8.54 3.54 -4.57
C SER A 136 -7.32 4.21 -3.96
N PRO A 137 -6.55 4.99 -4.74
CA PRO A 137 -5.56 5.88 -4.15
C PRO A 137 -6.28 6.88 -3.24
N GLY A 138 -5.68 7.14 -2.08
CA GLY A 138 -6.13 8.22 -1.20
C GLY A 138 -5.86 9.58 -1.85
N GLN A 139 -6.51 10.61 -1.33
CA GLN A 139 -6.24 12.00 -1.66
C GLN A 139 -5.76 12.70 -0.39
N GLU A 140 -4.60 13.34 -0.48
CA GLU A 140 -3.99 14.05 0.63
C GLU A 140 -4.98 15.06 1.24
N GLY A 141 -5.20 14.95 2.55
CA GLY A 141 -6.12 15.82 3.30
C GLY A 141 -7.62 15.58 3.05
N ALA A 142 -8.02 14.62 2.21
CA ALA A 142 -9.43 14.40 1.86
C ALA A 142 -9.91 12.96 2.08
N ALA A 143 -9.12 11.95 1.70
CA ALA A 143 -9.53 10.55 1.83
C ALA A 143 -8.32 9.63 1.96
N GLU A 144 -8.38 8.69 2.89
CA GLU A 144 -7.37 7.64 3.02
C GLU A 144 -7.43 6.64 1.85
N PRO A 145 -6.30 6.02 1.46
CA PRO A 145 -6.29 4.97 0.46
C PRO A 145 -7.14 3.77 0.90
N ALA A 146 -8.01 3.31 0.00
CA ALA A 146 -8.85 2.15 0.25
C ALA A 146 -8.14 0.87 -0.23
N TYR A 147 -8.09 -0.13 0.65
CA TYR A 147 -7.47 -1.43 0.35
C TYR A 147 -8.49 -2.56 0.42
N HIS A 148 -8.33 -3.53 -0.47
CA HIS A 148 -8.92 -4.84 -0.32
C HIS A 148 -7.94 -5.69 0.48
N ILE A 149 -8.38 -6.16 1.66
CA ILE A 149 -7.55 -6.90 2.60
C ILE A 149 -8.03 -8.35 2.66
N THR A 150 -7.09 -9.28 2.47
CA THR A 150 -7.32 -10.72 2.53
C THR A 150 -6.37 -11.31 3.57
N ARG A 151 -6.85 -12.23 4.39
CA ARG A 151 -6.03 -12.86 5.44
C ARG A 151 -6.08 -14.37 5.32
N SER A 152 -4.96 -15.00 5.64
CA SER A 152 -4.90 -16.44 5.89
C SER A 152 -3.93 -16.70 7.04
N SER A 153 -4.09 -17.83 7.72
CA SER A 153 -3.15 -18.31 8.73
C SER A 153 -2.77 -19.77 8.47
N ALA A 154 -1.60 -20.15 8.95
CA ALA A 154 -1.05 -21.50 8.94
C ALA A 154 -0.15 -21.67 10.17
N ALA A 155 0.08 -22.92 10.59
CA ALA A 155 1.08 -23.21 11.59
C ALA A 155 2.38 -23.65 10.90
N ALA A 156 3.52 -23.15 11.38
CA ALA A 156 4.81 -23.72 11.02
C ALA A 156 5.04 -25.06 11.74
N ASP A 157 5.79 -25.96 11.10
CA ASP A 157 6.20 -27.22 11.70
C ASP A 157 7.32 -27.04 12.74
N ALA A 158 7.79 -28.14 13.34
CA ALA A 158 8.86 -28.11 14.34
C ALA A 158 10.19 -27.57 13.79
N GLU A 159 10.41 -27.66 12.49
CA GLU A 159 11.60 -27.14 11.80
C GLU A 159 11.41 -25.70 11.29
N GLY A 160 10.28 -25.07 11.61
CA GLY A 160 9.89 -23.73 11.18
C GLY A 160 9.42 -23.66 9.73
N ARG A 161 9.21 -24.78 9.03
CA ARG A 161 8.72 -24.77 7.65
C ARG A 161 7.24 -24.44 7.62
N PHE A 162 6.85 -23.65 6.62
CA PHE A 162 5.45 -23.27 6.42
C PHE A 162 5.04 -23.43 4.97
N ASP A 163 3.73 -23.59 4.77
CA ASP A 163 3.05 -23.54 3.50
C ASP A 163 1.72 -22.82 3.70
N ILE A 164 1.57 -21.67 3.06
CA ILE A 164 0.39 -20.82 3.26
C ILE A 164 -0.13 -20.33 1.92
N SER A 165 -1.45 -20.30 1.79
CA SER A 165 -2.15 -19.80 0.61
C SER A 165 -3.10 -18.68 1.00
N VAL A 166 -3.13 -17.60 0.23
CA VAL A 166 -4.02 -16.46 0.44
C VAL A 166 -4.63 -16.05 -0.90
N PRO A 167 -5.95 -15.78 -0.96
CA PRO A 167 -6.55 -15.19 -2.15
C PRO A 167 -5.96 -13.80 -2.37
N GLY A 168 -5.56 -13.52 -3.60
CA GLY A 168 -5.02 -12.24 -4.02
C GLY A 168 -5.89 -11.59 -5.09
N ARG A 169 -5.90 -10.27 -5.08
CA ARG A 169 -6.54 -9.45 -6.12
C ARG A 169 -5.56 -8.38 -6.56
N VAL A 170 -5.39 -8.17 -7.86
CA VAL A 170 -4.65 -7.02 -8.40
C VAL A 170 -5.56 -6.20 -9.31
N GLY A 171 -5.69 -4.91 -8.99
CA GLY A 171 -6.44 -3.95 -9.78
C GLY A 171 -5.54 -2.88 -10.39
N ARG A 172 -5.91 -1.61 -10.17
CA ARG A 172 -5.25 -0.41 -10.73
C ARG A 172 -3.74 -0.36 -10.48
N GLY A 173 -3.29 -0.69 -9.27
CA GLY A 173 -1.87 -0.63 -8.90
C GLY A 173 -1.01 -1.76 -9.45
N ARG A 174 -1.63 -2.82 -10.02
CA ARG A 174 -0.96 -4.09 -10.40
C ARG A 174 -0.09 -4.71 -9.29
N GLY A 175 -0.27 -4.26 -8.06
CA GLY A 175 0.50 -4.64 -6.89
C GLY A 175 -0.41 -5.28 -5.86
N PHE A 176 0.13 -6.29 -5.19
CA PHE A 176 -0.45 -6.98 -4.05
C PHE A 176 0.64 -7.02 -2.98
N GLU A 177 0.44 -6.28 -1.90
CA GLU A 177 1.36 -6.26 -0.77
C GLU A 177 1.06 -7.44 0.13
N VAL A 178 2.10 -8.10 0.61
CA VAL A 178 2.04 -9.27 1.47
C VAL A 178 2.71 -8.89 2.78
N HIS A 179 1.93 -8.83 3.85
CA HIS A 179 2.38 -8.51 5.19
C HIS A 179 2.39 -9.78 6.04
N TRP A 180 3.51 -10.03 6.71
CA TRP A 180 3.72 -11.25 7.50
C TRP A 180 3.53 -10.97 8.98
N LEU A 181 2.82 -11.87 9.65
CA LEU A 181 2.56 -11.84 11.08
C LEU A 181 3.00 -13.19 11.67
N VAL A 182 3.88 -13.16 12.67
CA VAL A 182 4.32 -14.36 13.41
C VAL A 182 3.93 -14.17 14.87
N GLY A 183 3.12 -15.09 15.41
CA GLY A 183 2.57 -14.95 16.76
C GLY A 183 1.81 -13.62 16.97
N ASN A 184 1.05 -13.21 15.95
CA ASN A 184 0.29 -11.95 15.92
C ASN A 184 1.16 -10.67 16.01
N ARG A 185 2.45 -10.75 15.67
CA ARG A 185 3.38 -9.61 15.60
C ARG A 185 3.94 -9.44 14.19
N PRO A 186 4.16 -8.21 13.71
CA PRO A 186 4.71 -7.96 12.38
C PRO A 186 6.10 -8.56 12.22
N SER A 187 6.33 -9.21 11.07
CA SER A 187 7.53 -10.00 10.76
C SER A 187 8.14 -9.66 9.38
N GLY A 188 7.58 -8.67 8.67
CA GLY A 188 8.09 -8.16 7.40
C GLY A 188 6.99 -7.98 6.36
N ALA A 189 7.37 -7.45 5.20
CA ALA A 189 6.46 -7.29 4.07
C ALA A 189 7.16 -7.62 2.75
N MET A 190 6.38 -8.03 1.75
CA MET A 190 6.81 -8.29 0.38
C MET A 190 5.82 -7.67 -0.60
N SER A 191 6.26 -7.35 -1.81
CA SER A 191 5.43 -6.81 -2.88
C SER A 191 5.35 -7.80 -4.03
N LEU A 192 4.14 -8.25 -4.37
CA LEU A 192 3.86 -9.07 -5.54
C LEU A 192 3.30 -8.16 -6.65
N ARG A 193 4.07 -7.92 -7.70
CA ARG A 193 3.67 -7.05 -8.83
C ARG A 193 3.44 -7.85 -10.09
N LYS A 194 2.29 -7.67 -10.71
CA LYS A 194 1.97 -8.27 -12.01
C LYS A 194 2.70 -7.53 -13.14
N ARG A 195 3.55 -8.25 -13.89
CA ARG A 195 4.27 -7.77 -15.08
C ARG A 195 3.89 -8.60 -16.29
N GLY A 196 2.94 -8.10 -17.09
CA GLY A 196 2.45 -8.82 -18.27
C GLY A 196 1.80 -10.16 -17.89
N ARG A 197 2.47 -11.27 -18.24
CA ARG A 197 2.03 -12.64 -17.95
C ARG A 197 2.71 -13.27 -16.72
N SER A 198 3.62 -12.57 -16.06
CA SER A 198 4.29 -13.04 -14.84
C SER A 198 3.95 -12.16 -13.65
N PHE A 199 4.25 -12.68 -12.46
CA PHE A 199 4.27 -11.94 -11.22
C PHE A 199 5.71 -11.88 -10.71
N VAL A 200 6.09 -10.77 -10.11
CA VAL A 200 7.40 -10.57 -9.49
C VAL A 200 7.17 -10.33 -8.01
N LEU A 201 7.69 -11.21 -7.16
CA LEU A 201 7.71 -11.05 -5.72
C LEU A 201 9.05 -10.43 -5.32
N SER A 202 9.03 -9.30 -4.63
CA SER A 202 10.23 -8.59 -4.17
C SER A 202 10.03 -8.06 -2.77
N GLU A 203 11.07 -8.09 -1.94
CA GLU A 203 11.06 -7.32 -0.68
C GLU A 203 11.12 -5.82 -1.02
N PRO A 204 10.39 -4.96 -0.27
CA PRO A 204 10.57 -3.52 -0.39
C PRO A 204 12.01 -3.18 -0.04
N GLU A 205 12.62 -2.25 -0.80
CA GLU A 205 13.98 -1.82 -0.51
C GLU A 205 14.05 -1.29 0.93
N PRO A 206 15.02 -1.75 1.73
CA PRO A 206 15.25 -1.15 3.03
C PRO A 206 15.51 0.34 2.88
N GLU A 207 14.99 1.15 3.81
CA GLU A 207 15.39 2.56 3.90
C GLU A 207 16.92 2.65 4.03
N PHE A 208 17.51 3.62 3.32
CA PHE A 208 18.97 3.81 3.23
C PHE A 208 19.64 3.68 4.61
N GLY A 209 20.59 2.73 4.72
CA GLY A 209 21.42 2.56 5.92
C GLY A 209 21.12 1.32 6.77
N THR A 210 20.09 0.53 6.44
CA THR A 210 19.96 -0.82 7.04
C THR A 210 20.74 -1.81 6.17
N GLY A 211 21.81 -2.40 6.71
CA GLY A 211 22.66 -3.38 6.00
C GLY A 211 21.98 -4.73 5.78
N LEU A 212 20.69 -4.73 5.43
CA LEU A 212 19.90 -5.92 5.19
C LEU A 212 20.13 -6.41 3.76
N GLU A 213 20.40 -7.70 3.65
CA GLU A 213 20.52 -8.42 2.39
C GLU A 213 19.14 -8.48 1.73
N THR A 214 18.97 -7.72 0.65
CA THR A 214 17.74 -7.71 -0.15
C THR A 214 17.61 -9.04 -0.88
N ILE A 215 16.51 -9.77 -0.68
CA ILE A 215 16.26 -11.02 -1.40
C ILE A 215 16.10 -10.74 -2.90
N GLU A 216 16.74 -11.54 -3.74
CA GLU A 216 16.58 -11.47 -5.20
C GLU A 216 15.10 -11.65 -5.60
N PRO A 217 14.57 -10.82 -6.51
CA PRO A 217 13.16 -10.92 -6.90
C PRO A 217 12.79 -12.29 -7.50
N ILE A 218 11.75 -12.93 -6.97
CA ILE A 218 11.24 -14.21 -7.46
C ILE A 218 10.26 -13.95 -8.62
N VAL A 219 10.58 -14.46 -9.81
CA VAL A 219 9.71 -14.38 -10.98
C VAL A 219 8.81 -15.60 -11.06
N ILE A 220 7.51 -15.38 -10.91
CA ILE A 220 6.48 -16.42 -10.88
C ILE A 220 5.72 -16.42 -12.20
N ARG A 221 5.69 -17.58 -12.87
CA ARG A 221 4.78 -17.82 -14.00
C ARG A 221 3.53 -18.53 -13.47
N PRO A 222 2.32 -17.99 -13.71
CA PRO A 222 1.09 -18.64 -13.26
C PRO A 222 0.97 -20.05 -13.84
N LYS A 223 0.44 -20.96 -13.02
CA LYS A 223 0.06 -22.32 -13.44
C LYS A 223 -1.42 -22.40 -13.75
#